data_AF-N9RDH9-F1
#
_entry.id   AF-N9RDH9-F1
#
_cell.length_a   1.000
_cell.length_b   1.000
_cell.length_c   1.000
_cell.angle_alpha   90.00
_cell.angle_beta   90.00
_cell.angle_gamma   90.00
#
_symmetry.space_group_name_H-M   'P 1'
#
loop_
_entity.id
_entity.type
_entity.pdbx_description
1 polymer ?
#
loop_
_entity_poly.entity_id
_entity_poly.type
_entity_poly.pdbx_seq_one_letter_code
_entity_poly.pdbx_strand_id
1 'polypeptide(L)' 'MPQLNWGMTRARKRGALDHFEQEKLSFFAKVRAGYETLWQAEPERMKRLDATQNADVVFEEALQYLK' A
#
# COMPACT_ATOMS: atom_id res chain seq x y z
N MET A 1 -12.71 -4.34 4.25
CA MET A 1 -11.42 -3.79 3.74
C MET A 1 -10.30 -4.84 3.84
N PRO A 2 -10.28 -5.88 3.00
CA PRO A 2 -9.35 -7.02 3.16
C PRO A 2 -7.87 -6.63 2.99
N GLN A 3 -7.60 -5.69 2.09
CA GLN A 3 -6.26 -5.26 1.66
C GLN A 3 -5.40 -4.68 2.80
N LEU A 4 -6.04 -4.01 3.76
CA LEU A 4 -5.38 -3.41 4.91
C LEU A 4 -4.84 -4.48 5.87
N ASN A 5 -5.65 -5.52 6.10
CA ASN A 5 -5.30 -6.63 6.97
C ASN A 5 -4.10 -7.43 6.40
N TRP A 6 -4.03 -7.61 5.08
CA TRP A 6 -2.89 -8.25 4.42
C TRP A 6 -1.59 -7.45 4.61
N GLY A 7 -1.65 -6.12 4.51
CA GLY A 7 -0.50 -5.24 4.77
C GLY A 7 0.03 -5.36 6.20
N MET A 8 -0.86 -5.25 7.19
CA MET A 8 -0.52 -5.38 8.61
C MET A 8 0.03 -6.79 8.95
N THR A 9 -0.51 -7.84 8.33
CA THR A 9 -0.02 -9.21 8.52
C THR A 9 1.41 -9.38 8.01
N ARG A 10 1.77 -8.73 6.89
CA ARG A 10 3.14 -8.76 6.35
C ARG A 10 4.12 -7.98 7.23
N ALA A 11 3.71 -6.81 7.72
CA ALA A 11 4.53 -6.00 8.63
C ALA A 11 4.85 -6.78 9.93
N ARG A 12 3.84 -7.42 10.53
CA ARG A 12 4.00 -8.31 11.69
C ARG A 12 4.99 -9.46 11.48
N LYS A 13 5.14 -9.97 10.25
CA LYS A 13 6.08 -11.05 9.94
C LYS A 13 7.54 -10.56 9.79
N ARG A 14 7.78 -9.26 9.64
CA ARG A 14 9.13 -8.70 9.38
C ARG A 14 9.94 -8.37 10.63
N GLY A 15 9.36 -8.39 11.83
CA GLY A 15 10.10 -8.14 13.07
C GLY A 15 9.26 -7.61 14.23
N ALA A 16 9.92 -7.00 15.22
CA ALA A 16 9.26 -6.32 16.31
C ALA A 16 8.36 -5.20 15.78
N LEU A 17 7.11 -5.16 16.27
CA LEU A 17 6.13 -4.15 15.90
C LEU A 17 6.65 -2.79 16.35
N ASP A 18 6.87 -1.89 15.40
CA ASP A 18 7.19 -0.52 15.73
C ASP A 18 5.90 0.21 16.19
N HIS A 19 6.00 1.50 16.48
CA HIS A 19 4.85 2.26 16.96
C HIS A 19 3.69 2.28 15.94
N PHE A 20 3.97 2.14 14.64
CA PHE A 20 2.95 2.07 13.59
C PHE A 20 2.14 0.78 13.64
N GLU A 21 2.75 -0.40 13.81
CA GLU A 21 1.97 -1.65 13.80
C GLU A 21 1.07 -1.84 15.04
N GLN A 22 1.23 -0.98 16.05
CA GLN A 22 0.36 -0.89 17.23
C GLN A 22 -0.89 -0.03 16.97
N GLU A 23 -0.93 0.72 15.87
CA GLU A 23 -2.06 1.57 15.52
C GLU A 23 -3.31 0.78 15.12
N LYS A 24 -4.48 1.39 15.35
CA LYS A 24 -5.78 0.76 15.03
C LYS A 24 -5.98 0.69 13.52
N LEU A 25 -6.81 -0.25 13.06
CA LEU A 25 -7.21 -0.37 11.65
C LEU A 25 -7.70 0.96 11.04
N SER A 26 -8.32 1.82 11.84
CA SER A 26 -8.78 3.15 11.43
C SER A 26 -7.65 4.10 11.04
N PHE A 27 -6.47 4.00 11.65
CA PHE A 27 -5.29 4.77 11.27
C PHE A 27 -4.85 4.40 9.85
N PHE A 28 -4.64 3.10 9.61
CA PHE A 28 -4.22 2.62 8.29
C PHE A 28 -5.29 2.88 7.20
N ALA A 29 -6.57 2.86 7.55
CA ALA A 29 -7.65 3.24 6.63
C ALA A 29 -7.55 4.72 6.21
N LYS A 30 -7.24 5.62 7.15
CA LYS A 30 -6.99 7.05 6.86
C LYS A 30 -5.74 7.24 5.99
N VAL A 31 -4.64 6.54 6.29
CA VAL A 31 -3.41 6.59 5.49
C VAL A 31 -3.69 6.15 4.05
N ARG A 32 -4.40 5.03 3.86
CA ARG A 32 -4.79 4.55 2.53
C ARG A 32 -5.65 5.59 1.79
N ALA A 33 -6.66 6.16 2.45
CA ALA A 33 -7.51 7.18 1.86
C ALA A 33 -6.70 8.42 1.44
N GLY A 34 -5.72 8.85 2.25
CA GLY A 34 -4.83 9.95 1.91
C GLY A 34 -4.03 9.71 0.63
N TYR A 35 -3.42 8.52 0.48
CA TYR A 35 -2.71 8.17 -0.75
C TYR A 35 -3.64 8.06 -1.97
N GLU A 36 -4.88 7.58 -1.78
CA GLU A 36 -5.88 7.54 -2.86
C GLU A 36 -6.27 8.95 -3.32
N THR A 37 -6.49 9.89 -2.40
CA THR A 37 -6.75 11.29 -2.73
C THR A 37 -5.59 11.91 -3.51
N LEU A 38 -4.34 11.70 -3.06
CA LEU A 38 -3.16 12.23 -3.75
C LEU A 38 -2.99 11.65 -5.16
N TRP A 39 -3.19 10.33 -5.31
CA TRP A 39 -3.16 9.67 -6.62
C TRP A 39 -4.23 10.21 -7.57
N GLN A 40 -5.46 10.45 -7.08
CA GLN A 40 -6.53 11.03 -7.89
C GLN A 40 -6.24 12.49 -8.27
N ALA A 41 -5.61 13.26 -7.39
CA ALA A 41 -5.26 14.66 -7.65
C ALA A 41 -4.08 14.81 -8.61
N GLU A 42 -3.10 13.91 -8.56
CA GLU A 42 -1.86 14.00 -9.34
C GLU A 42 -1.52 12.69 -10.07
N PRO A 43 -2.40 12.18 -10.95
CA PRO A 43 -2.24 10.87 -11.59
C PRO A 43 -1.04 10.80 -12.56
N GLU A 44 -0.52 11.94 -13.01
CA GLU A 44 0.71 11.99 -13.80
C GLU A 44 1.95 11.71 -12.95
N ARG A 45 2.00 12.24 -11.72
CA ARG A 45 3.14 12.11 -10.79
C ARG A 45 3.07 10.86 -9.93
N MET A 46 1.86 10.40 -9.59
CA MET A 46 1.64 9.25 -8.72
C MET A 46 0.96 8.13 -9.50
N LYS A 47 1.54 6.93 -9.48
CA LYS A 47 0.96 5.73 -10.09
C LYS A 47 0.56 4.75 -8.98
N ARG A 48 -0.65 4.20 -9.10
CA ARG A 48 -1.20 3.24 -8.13
C ARG A 48 -1.08 1.84 -8.70
N LEU A 49 -0.36 0.97 -7.98
CA LEU A 49 -0.22 -0.45 -8.31
C LEU A 49 -1.09 -1.30 -7.39
N ASP A 50 -1.61 -2.42 -7.89
CA ASP A 50 -2.41 -3.34 -7.10
C ASP A 50 -1.55 -4.38 -6.37
N ALA A 51 -1.17 -4.03 -5.13
CA ALA A 51 -0.37 -4.89 -4.25
C ALA A 51 -1.13 -6.11 -3.66
N THR A 52 -2.31 -6.45 -4.17
CA THR A 52 -2.99 -7.72 -3.84
C THR A 52 -2.54 -8.89 -4.72
N GLN A 53 -1.83 -8.58 -5.81
CA GLN A 53 -1.28 -9.55 -6.76
C GLN A 53 0.06 -10.14 -6.26
N ASN A 54 0.61 -11.09 -7.03
CA ASN A 54 1.94 -11.61 -6.77
C ASN A 54 3.01 -10.51 -6.99
N ALA A 55 4.10 -10.56 -6.21
CA ALA A 55 5.18 -9.59 -6.27
C ALA A 55 5.78 -9.42 -7.69
N ASP A 56 5.92 -10.51 -8.44
CA ASP A 56 6.46 -10.46 -9.82
C ASP A 56 5.53 -9.68 -10.75
N VAL A 57 4.20 -9.86 -10.60
CA VAL A 57 3.20 -9.14 -11.40
C VAL A 57 3.18 -7.66 -11.05
N VAL A 58 3.26 -7.32 -9.75
CA VAL A 58 3.34 -5.92 -9.29
C VAL A 58 4.62 -5.25 -9.80
N PHE A 59 5.73 -5.99 -9.86
CA PHE A 59 7.00 -5.48 -10.38
C PHE A 59 6.91 -5.18 -11.88
N GLU A 60 6.36 -6.09 -12.68
CA GLU A 60 6.13 -5.86 -14.10
C GLU A 60 5.17 -4.68 -14.36
N GLU A 61 4.12 -4.51 -13.56
CA GLU A 61 3.24 -3.34 -13.62
C GLU A 61 4.02 -2.03 -13.36
N ALA A 62 4.92 -2.02 -12.38
CA ALA A 62 5.74 -0.85 -12.07
C ALA A 62 6.66 -0.47 -13.25
N LEU A 63 7.26 -1.46 -13.92
CA LEU A 63 8.14 -1.23 -15.07
C LEU A 63 7.44 -0.56 -16.26
N GLN A 64 6.11 -0.72 -16.39
CA GLN A 64 5.35 -0.08 -17.46
C GLN A 64 5.32 1.46 -17.35
N TYR A 65 5.59 2.01 -16.15
CA TYR A 65 5.61 3.45 -15.90
C TYR A 65 6.99 4.10 -16.03
N LEU A 66 8.05 3.32 -16.29
CA LEU A 66 9.43 3.82 -16.43
C LEU A 66 9.89 3.97 -17.88
N LYS A 67 9.01 3.66 -18.86
CA LYS A 67 9.28 3.77 -20.28
C LYS A 67 8.77 5.11 -20.81
#